data_AF-A0AAX4FND0-F1
#
_entry.id   AF-A0AAX4FND0-F1
#
_cell.length_a   1.000
_cell.length_b   1.000
_cell.length_c   1.000
_cell.angle_alpha   90.00
_cell.angle_beta   90.00
_cell.angle_gamma   90.00
#
_symmetry.space_group_name_H-M   'P 1'
#
loop_
_entity.id
_entity.type
_entity.pdbx_description
1 polymer ?
#
loop_
_entity_poly.entity_id
_entity_poly.type
_entity_poly.pdbx_seq_one_letter_code
_entity_poly.pdbx_strand_id
1 'polypeptide(L)'
;MHAPPPTQSRAARYAFMLVLGLLIGLVATVMVANALQARRDPVPDSLMQIMAYQLRALRPGEGVACAPAQQQRRLQSLRLLADEVEPAFPAIGEDRRFGEHAQALRAALDQAQGVTVTDCSQLGQLHTRISDACEACHRDFR
;
A
#
# COMPACT_ATOMS: atom_id res chain seq x y z
N MET A 1 -22.17 62.04 -23.77
CA MET A 1 -21.16 62.04 -22.68
C MET A 1 -20.37 60.73 -22.79
N HIS A 2 -19.15 60.77 -23.30
CA HIS A 2 -18.28 59.58 -23.41
C HIS A 2 -17.33 59.56 -22.20
N ALA A 3 -17.39 58.50 -21.39
CA ALA A 3 -16.46 58.32 -20.27
C ALA A 3 -15.04 58.02 -20.80
N PRO A 4 -13.98 58.61 -20.22
CA PRO A 4 -12.62 58.33 -20.62
C PRO A 4 -12.27 56.87 -20.26
N PRO A 5 -11.49 56.17 -21.11
CA PRO A 5 -11.11 54.78 -20.83
C PRO A 5 -10.25 54.73 -19.56
N PRO A 6 -10.43 53.72 -18.69
CA PRO A 6 -9.63 53.60 -17.48
C PRO A 6 -8.16 53.46 -17.85
N THR A 7 -7.31 54.31 -17.28
CA THR A 7 -5.85 54.23 -17.40
C THR A 7 -5.37 52.97 -16.68
N GLN A 8 -5.23 51.89 -17.44
CA GLN A 8 -4.81 50.60 -16.91
C GLN A 8 -3.38 50.71 -16.33
N SER A 9 -3.27 50.63 -15.00
CA SER A 9 -1.99 50.83 -14.33
C SER A 9 -1.02 49.70 -14.70
N ARG A 10 0.25 50.04 -14.97
CA ARG A 10 1.30 49.07 -15.29
C ARG A 10 1.46 48.03 -14.17
N ALA A 11 1.26 48.45 -12.92
CA ALA A 11 1.27 47.56 -11.74
C ALA A 11 0.18 46.49 -11.81
N ALA A 12 -1.05 46.84 -12.22
CA ALA A 12 -2.14 45.85 -12.38
C ALA A 12 -1.83 44.83 -13.48
N ARG A 13 -1.18 45.25 -14.58
CA ARG A 13 -0.74 44.34 -15.65
C ARG A 13 0.34 43.36 -15.17
N TYR A 14 1.34 43.84 -14.43
CA TYR A 14 2.38 42.97 -13.88
C TYR A 14 1.86 42.01 -12.80
N ALA A 15 0.97 42.48 -11.91
CA ALA A 15 0.32 41.63 -10.92
C ALA A 15 -0.52 40.52 -11.60
N PHE A 16 -1.26 40.86 -12.65
CA PHE A 16 -2.02 39.89 -13.44
C PHE A 16 -1.11 38.86 -14.11
N MET A 17 -0.01 39.28 -14.75
CA MET A 17 0.96 38.37 -15.35
C MET A 17 1.63 37.45 -14.32
N LEU A 18 1.93 37.95 -13.13
CA LEU A 18 2.50 37.14 -12.04
C LEU A 18 1.50 36.06 -11.60
N VAL A 19 0.25 36.45 -11.33
CA VAL A 19 -0.80 35.50 -10.94
C VAL A 19 -1.03 34.47 -12.04
N LEU A 20 -1.12 34.91 -13.30
CA LEU A 20 -1.30 34.01 -14.44
C LEU A 20 -0.12 33.04 -14.57
N GLY A 21 1.12 33.53 -14.44
CA GLY A 21 2.31 32.69 -14.45
C GLY A 21 2.33 31.67 -13.32
N LEU A 22 1.93 32.07 -12.10
CA LEU A 22 1.81 31.16 -10.96
C LEU A 22 0.76 30.08 -11.21
N LEU A 23 -0.41 30.45 -11.75
CA LEU A 23 -1.48 29.52 -12.08
C LEU A 23 -1.03 28.51 -13.14
N ILE A 24 -0.39 28.97 -14.21
CA ILE A 24 0.15 28.10 -15.26
C ILE A 24 1.22 27.17 -14.67
N GLY A 25 2.14 27.70 -13.85
CA GLY A 25 3.18 26.92 -13.18
C GLY A 25 2.60 25.84 -12.26
N LEU A 26 1.55 26.16 -11.50
CA LEU A 26 0.86 25.20 -10.64
C LEU A 26 0.22 24.08 -11.46
N VAL A 27 -0.53 24.41 -12.51
CA VAL A 27 -1.18 23.43 -13.39
C VAL A 27 -0.14 22.53 -14.06
N ALA A 28 0.94 23.10 -14.60
CA ALA A 28 2.02 22.33 -15.21
C ALA A 28 2.68 21.38 -14.20
N THR A 29 2.95 21.85 -12.98
CA THR A 29 3.54 21.02 -11.92
C THR A 29 2.64 19.84 -11.55
N VAL A 30 1.34 20.07 -11.37
CA VAL A 30 0.38 19.00 -11.05
C VAL A 30 0.25 18.01 -12.20
N MET A 31 0.25 18.46 -13.47
CA MET A 31 0.21 17.55 -14.62
C MET A 31 1.47 16.68 -14.71
N VAL A 32 2.65 17.24 -14.49
CA VAL A 32 3.90 16.47 -14.46
C VAL A 32 3.89 15.48 -13.30
N ALA A 33 3.51 15.92 -12.10
CA ALA A 33 3.40 15.05 -10.93
C ALA A 33 2.44 13.87 -11.19
N ASN A 34 1.24 14.15 -11.72
CA ASN A 34 0.27 13.11 -12.09
C ASN A 34 0.79 12.16 -13.16
N ALA A 35 1.51 12.66 -14.17
CA ALA A 35 2.08 11.82 -15.22
C ALA A 35 3.18 10.89 -14.68
N LEU A 36 3.98 11.36 -13.72
CA LEU A 36 4.96 10.53 -13.02
C LEU A 36 4.28 9.51 -12.10
N GLN A 37 3.23 9.92 -11.38
CA GLN A 37 2.46 9.05 -10.49
C GLN A 37 1.76 7.93 -11.26
N ALA A 38 1.17 8.24 -12.43
CA ALA A 38 0.51 7.26 -13.29
C ALA A 38 1.47 6.22 -13.89
N ARG A 39 2.77 6.52 -13.96
CA ARG A 39 3.80 5.56 -14.38
C ARG A 39 4.27 4.67 -13.24
N ARG A 40 3.99 5.04 -11.99
CA ARG A 40 4.36 4.24 -10.83
C ARG A 40 3.25 3.25 -10.57
N ASP A 41 3.54 1.97 -10.75
CA ASP A 41 2.58 0.91 -10.45
C ASP A 41 2.30 0.88 -8.94
N PRO A 42 1.08 1.23 -8.48
CA PRO A 42 0.77 1.26 -7.06
C PRO A 42 0.49 -0.14 -6.50
N VAL A 43 0.35 -1.16 -7.35
CA VAL A 43 -0.08 -2.50 -6.97
C VAL A 43 0.85 -3.15 -5.94
N PRO A 44 2.19 -3.24 -6.14
CA PRO A 44 3.06 -3.89 -5.16
C PRO A 44 3.01 -3.23 -3.77
N ASP A 45 3.04 -1.90 -3.71
CA ASP A 45 2.94 -1.16 -2.45
C ASP A 45 1.58 -1.36 -1.76
N SER A 46 0.49 -1.35 -2.55
CA SER A 46 -0.87 -1.54 -2.04
C SER A 46 -1.09 -2.95 -1.51
N LEU A 47 -0.58 -3.96 -2.21
CA LEU A 47 -0.64 -5.36 -1.78
C LEU A 47 0.05 -5.52 -0.42
N MET A 48 1.28 -5.02 -0.30
CA MET A 48 2.02 -5.09 0.96
C MET A 48 1.33 -4.34 2.10
N GLN A 49 0.70 -3.20 1.83
CA GLN A 49 -0.09 -2.47 2.84
C GLN A 49 -1.31 -3.25 3.32
N ILE A 50 -2.06 -3.88 2.41
CA ILE A 50 -3.24 -4.68 2.78
C ILE A 50 -2.81 -5.91 3.57
N MET A 51 -1.74 -6.60 3.16
CA MET A 51 -1.20 -7.74 3.91
C MET A 51 -0.75 -7.32 5.32
N ALA A 52 -0.03 -6.21 5.44
CA ALA A 52 0.38 -5.67 6.74
C ALA A 52 -0.81 -5.25 7.63
N TYR A 53 -1.88 -4.74 7.02
CA TYR A 53 -3.13 -4.45 7.73
C TYR A 53 -3.77 -5.72 8.28
N GLN A 54 -3.89 -6.78 7.48
CA GLN A 54 -4.48 -8.04 7.92
C GLN A 54 -3.63 -8.72 9.00
N LEU A 55 -2.30 -8.73 8.84
CA LEU A 55 -1.38 -9.32 9.81
C LEU A 55 -1.44 -8.61 11.17
N ARG A 56 -1.40 -7.28 11.20
CA ARG A 56 -1.55 -6.51 12.45
C ARG A 56 -2.86 -6.81 13.16
N ALA A 57 -3.94 -7.00 12.39
CA ALA A 57 -5.25 -7.29 12.94
C ALA A 57 -5.45 -8.76 13.39
N LEU A 58 -4.48 -9.66 13.12
CA LEU A 58 -4.47 -11.01 13.68
C LEU A 58 -4.23 -11.04 15.18
N ARG A 59 -3.56 -10.02 15.72
CA ARG A 59 -3.35 -9.86 17.15
C ARG A 59 -4.38 -8.86 17.68
N PRO A 60 -5.44 -9.31 18.39
CA PRO A 60 -6.40 -8.37 18.98
C PRO A 60 -5.65 -7.41 19.91
N GLY A 61 -6.05 -6.13 19.89
CA GLY A 61 -5.50 -5.12 20.79
C GLY A 61 -5.75 -5.49 22.26
N GLU A 62 -4.95 -4.91 23.15
CA GLU A 62 -5.13 -5.12 24.59
C GLU A 62 -6.56 -4.75 25.02
N GLY A 63 -7.22 -5.66 25.75
CA GLY A 63 -8.60 -5.49 26.20
C GLY A 63 -9.69 -5.85 25.18
N VAL A 64 -9.35 -6.23 23.94
CA VAL A 64 -10.32 -6.69 22.94
C VAL A 64 -10.49 -8.20 23.00
N ALA A 65 -11.72 -8.66 23.25
CA ALA A 65 -12.05 -10.08 23.20
C ALA A 65 -11.79 -10.63 21.79
N CYS A 66 -11.15 -11.79 21.72
CA CYS A 66 -10.87 -12.40 20.44
C CYS A 66 -12.14 -13.00 19.81
N ALA A 67 -12.32 -12.76 18.51
CA ALA A 67 -13.39 -13.34 17.70
C ALA A 67 -12.81 -14.40 16.74
N PRO A 68 -12.85 -15.70 17.07
CA PRO A 68 -12.13 -16.73 16.33
C PRO A 68 -12.51 -16.80 14.83
N ALA A 69 -13.80 -16.68 14.52
CA ALA A 69 -14.28 -16.65 13.13
C ALA A 69 -13.75 -15.44 12.34
N GLN A 70 -13.56 -14.29 12.99
CA GLN A 70 -12.95 -13.13 12.35
C GLN A 70 -11.48 -13.38 12.06
N GLN A 71 -10.77 -14.04 12.98
CA GLN A 71 -9.35 -14.37 12.82
C GLN A 71 -9.13 -15.40 11.71
N GLN A 72 -10.00 -16.40 11.60
CA GLN A 72 -9.99 -17.34 10.49
C GLN A 72 -10.14 -16.62 9.14
N ARG A 73 -11.07 -15.66 9.03
CA ARG A 73 -11.24 -14.86 7.79
C ARG A 73 -10.01 -14.03 7.46
N ARG A 74 -9.29 -13.52 8.46
CA ARG A 74 -8.04 -12.78 8.25
C ARG A 74 -6.92 -13.68 7.71
N LEU A 75 -6.78 -14.89 8.25
CA LEU A 75 -5.83 -15.89 7.72
C LEU A 75 -6.17 -16.28 6.27
N GLN A 76 -7.46 -16.46 5.96
CA GLN A 76 -7.92 -16.71 4.59
C GLN A 76 -7.58 -15.54 3.66
N SER A 77 -7.83 -14.29 4.09
CA SER A 77 -7.48 -13.10 3.32
C SER A 77 -5.98 -13.01 3.05
N LEU A 78 -5.13 -13.25 4.06
CA LEU A 78 -3.67 -13.23 3.88
C LEU A 78 -3.22 -14.30 2.89
N ARG A 79 -3.80 -15.49 2.95
CA ARG A 79 -3.45 -16.58 2.03
C ARG A 79 -3.78 -16.25 0.58
N LEU A 80 -4.94 -15.65 0.31
CA LEU A 80 -5.32 -15.20 -1.02
C LEU A 80 -4.39 -14.09 -1.52
N LEU A 81 -4.07 -13.12 -0.66
CA LEU A 81 -3.14 -12.04 -1.02
C LEU A 81 -1.72 -12.56 -1.27
N ALA A 82 -1.31 -13.65 -0.60
CA ALA A 82 0.00 -14.25 -0.79
C ALA A 82 0.18 -14.87 -2.20
N ASP A 83 -0.89 -15.27 -2.88
CA ASP A 83 -0.82 -15.73 -4.28
C ASP A 83 -0.51 -14.59 -5.26
N GLU A 84 -0.83 -13.35 -4.86
CA GLU A 84 -0.61 -12.16 -5.68
C GLU A 84 0.81 -11.58 -5.54
N VAL A 85 1.65 -12.13 -4.65
CA VAL A 85 2.98 -11.57 -4.36
C VAL A 85 3.93 -11.66 -5.56
N GLU A 86 3.97 -12.79 -6.27
CA GLU A 86 4.79 -12.93 -7.47
C GLU A 86 4.30 -12.05 -8.65
N PRO A 87 3.00 -12.06 -9.02
CA PRO A 87 2.51 -11.25 -10.15
C PRO A 87 2.50 -9.74 -9.85
N ALA A 88 2.34 -9.31 -8.59
CA ALA A 88 2.37 -7.89 -8.23
C ALA A 88 3.77 -7.25 -8.33
N PHE A 89 4.83 -8.06 -8.43
CA PHE A 89 6.22 -7.60 -8.48
C PHE A 89 6.91 -8.03 -9.78
N PRO A 90 6.46 -7.57 -10.97
CA PRO A 90 6.94 -8.08 -12.26
C PRO A 90 8.45 -7.91 -12.49
N ALA A 91 9.10 -6.96 -11.81
CA ALA A 91 10.54 -6.74 -11.92
C ALA A 91 11.40 -7.81 -11.19
N ILE A 92 10.84 -8.49 -10.19
CA ILE A 92 11.55 -9.47 -9.36
C ILE A 92 10.78 -10.79 -9.20
N GLY A 93 9.56 -10.90 -9.72
CA GLY A 93 8.66 -12.04 -9.54
C GLY A 93 9.19 -13.34 -10.15
N GLU A 94 10.07 -13.26 -11.15
CA GLU A 94 10.75 -14.42 -11.76
C GLU A 94 12.08 -14.76 -11.06
N ASP A 95 12.52 -13.98 -10.07
CA ASP A 95 13.71 -14.32 -9.29
C ASP A 95 13.44 -15.55 -8.42
N ARG A 96 14.30 -16.56 -8.54
CA ARG A 96 14.16 -17.83 -7.80
C ARG A 96 14.10 -17.62 -6.29
N ARG A 97 14.93 -16.74 -5.73
CA ARG A 97 14.95 -16.47 -4.29
C ARG A 97 13.68 -15.76 -3.85
N PHE A 98 13.16 -14.85 -4.69
CA PHE A 98 11.89 -14.19 -4.42
C PHE A 98 10.73 -15.20 -4.39
N GLY A 99 10.65 -16.08 -5.39
CA GLY A 99 9.66 -17.16 -5.45
C GLY A 99 9.76 -18.13 -4.26
N GLU A 100 10.98 -18.47 -3.81
CA GLU A 100 11.21 -19.28 -2.61
C GLU A 100 10.65 -18.64 -1.33
N HIS A 101 10.89 -17.33 -1.13
CA HIS A 101 10.31 -16.61 0.00
C HIS A 101 8.79 -16.48 -0.10
N ALA A 102 8.25 -16.20 -1.30
CA ALA A 102 6.81 -16.16 -1.53
C ALA A 102 6.15 -17.53 -1.25
N GLN A 103 6.80 -18.63 -1.65
CA GLN A 103 6.36 -19.98 -1.33
C GLN A 103 6.43 -20.27 0.18
N ALA A 104 7.50 -19.86 0.87
CA ALA A 104 7.63 -20.02 2.31
C ALA A 104 6.51 -19.29 3.08
N LEU A 105 6.15 -18.08 2.65
CA LEU A 105 5.02 -17.34 3.20
C LEU A 105 3.69 -18.08 2.98
N ARG A 106 3.42 -18.56 1.76
CA ARG A 106 2.22 -19.36 1.45
C ARG A 106 2.16 -20.62 2.32
N ALA A 107 3.27 -21.33 2.47
CA ALA A 107 3.35 -22.52 3.33
C ALA A 107 3.09 -22.22 4.81
N ALA A 108 3.59 -21.09 5.34
CA ALA A 108 3.30 -20.66 6.70
C ALA A 108 1.80 -20.35 6.90
N LEU A 109 1.17 -19.73 5.90
CA LEU A 109 -0.26 -19.43 5.90
C LEU A 109 -1.13 -20.69 5.75
N ASP A 110 -0.74 -21.64 4.91
CA ASP A 110 -1.42 -22.93 4.76
C ASP A 110 -1.42 -23.72 6.06
N GLN A 111 -0.27 -23.76 6.76
CA GLN A 111 -0.19 -24.37 8.10
C GLN A 111 -1.09 -23.67 9.11
N ALA A 112 -1.21 -22.34 9.04
CA ALA A 112 -2.09 -21.56 9.91
C ALA A 112 -3.58 -21.85 9.64
N GLN A 113 -3.97 -22.11 8.39
CA GLN A 113 -5.34 -22.44 8.04
C GLN A 113 -5.78 -23.83 8.51
N GLY A 114 -4.85 -24.77 8.63
CA GLY A 114 -5.10 -26.10 9.19
C GLY A 114 -5.42 -26.09 10.69
N VAL A 115 -5.15 -24.99 11.38
CA VAL A 115 -5.54 -24.79 12.77
C VAL A 115 -6.97 -24.25 12.80
N THR A 116 -7.92 -25.05 13.28
CA THR A 116 -9.24 -24.52 13.61
C THR A 116 -9.06 -23.53 14.75
N VAL A 117 -9.20 -22.22 14.47
CA VAL A 117 -9.18 -21.19 15.49
C VAL A 117 -10.47 -21.33 16.31
N THR A 118 -10.48 -22.25 17.28
CA THR A 118 -11.55 -22.42 18.27
C THR A 118 -11.26 -21.59 19.52
N ASP A 119 -9.98 -21.42 19.83
CA ASP A 119 -9.48 -20.46 20.81
C ASP A 119 -8.34 -19.64 20.20
N CYS A 120 -8.15 -18.44 20.73
CA CYS A 120 -7.17 -17.50 20.21
C CYS A 120 -5.80 -17.61 20.86
N SER A 121 -5.57 -18.66 21.66
CA SER A 121 -4.31 -18.84 22.38
C SER A 121 -3.12 -19.02 21.44
N GLN A 122 -3.36 -19.63 20.27
CA GLN A 122 -2.34 -19.93 19.27
C GLN A 122 -2.05 -18.76 18.32
N LEU A 123 -2.86 -17.70 18.32
CA LEU A 123 -2.70 -16.58 17.39
C LEU A 123 -1.37 -15.87 17.54
N GLY A 124 -0.84 -15.78 18.77
CA GLY A 124 0.48 -15.19 19.00
C GLY A 124 1.58 -15.94 18.24
N GLN A 125 1.57 -17.27 18.31
CA GLN A 125 2.56 -18.11 17.63
C GLN A 125 2.38 -18.09 16.10
N LEU A 126 1.13 -18.08 15.62
CA LEU A 126 0.83 -17.97 14.19
C LEU A 126 1.27 -16.61 13.64
N HIS A 127 0.96 -15.53 14.36
CA HIS A 127 1.40 -14.18 14.00
C HIS A 127 2.92 -14.10 13.89
N THR A 128 3.67 -14.62 14.87
CA THR A 128 5.14 -14.63 14.82
C THR A 128 5.65 -15.39 13.60
N ARG A 129 5.17 -16.62 13.36
CA ARG A 129 5.59 -17.43 12.21
C ARG A 129 5.35 -16.73 10.87
N ILE A 130 4.18 -16.11 10.69
CA ILE A 130 3.86 -15.35 9.47
C ILE A 130 4.76 -14.11 9.36
N SER A 131 4.95 -13.39 10.47
CA SER A 131 5.82 -12.21 10.53
C SER A 131 7.27 -12.54 10.16
N ASP A 132 7.79 -13.68 10.61
CA ASP A 132 9.15 -14.13 10.30
C ASP A 132 9.31 -14.45 8.81
N ALA A 133 8.28 -15.04 8.19
CA ALA A 133 8.26 -15.28 6.74
C ALA A 133 8.22 -13.97 5.94
N CYS A 134 7.42 -12.99 6.38
CA CYS A 134 7.42 -11.65 5.79
C CYS A 134 8.79 -10.98 5.89
N GLU A 135 9.40 -11.02 7.07
CA GLU A 135 10.72 -10.41 7.33
C GLU A 135 11.83 -11.11 6.52
N ALA A 136 11.75 -12.43 6.34
CA ALA A 136 12.72 -13.17 5.52
C ALA A 136 12.74 -12.68 4.07
N CYS A 137 11.57 -12.45 3.47
CA CYS A 137 11.48 -11.85 2.14
C CYS A 137 12.00 -10.40 2.14
N HIS A 138 11.56 -9.58 3.09
CA HIS A 138 11.95 -8.16 3.13
C HIS A 138 13.45 -7.94 3.33
N ARG A 139 14.14 -8.80 4.11
CA ARG A 139 15.60 -8.70 4.28
C ARG A 139 16.37 -8.79 2.96
N ASP A 140 15.84 -9.51 1.98
CA ASP A 140 16.50 -9.75 0.70
C ASP A 140 16.06 -8.78 -0.40
N PHE A 141 14.84 -8.22 -0.31
CA PHE A 141 14.19 -7.52 -1.42
C PHE A 141 13.64 -6.11 -1.11
N ARG A 142 13.84 -5.59 0.11
CA ARG A 142 13.40 -4.25 0.52
C ARG A 142 14.56 -3.38 0.99
#